data_AF-A0AAF1B0D2-F1
#
_entry.id   AF-A0AAF1B0D2-F1
#
_cell.length_a   1.000
_cell.length_b   1.000
_cell.length_c   1.000
_cell.angle_alpha   90.00
_cell.angle_beta   90.00
_cell.angle_gamma   90.00
#
_symmetry.space_group_name_H-M   'P 1'
#
loop_
_entity.id
_entity.type
_entity.pdbx_description
1 polymer ?
#
loop_
_entity_poly.entity_id
_entity_poly.type
_entity_poly.pdbx_seq_one_letter_code
_entity_poly.pdbx_strand_id
1 'polypeptide(L)'
;MSVPGADIRSPRDAEGHGSHTSSTVAGQEVQNASFYGIGEGIARGGVPSARIAVYKVCWSFGCNDVDILAAFDDAIADGVDILSVSLGSNTATPYDKDSISIGSFHAMKKGILTSCAAGNSGPYRRMVSNYYPWALTVAASTMDRKLVTKVVLGDGQTFVVS
;
A
#
# COMPACT_ATOMS: atom_id res chain seq x y z
N MET A 1 -2.80 27.72 1.14
CA MET A 1 -3.77 26.72 0.66
C MET A 1 -3.08 25.91 -0.43
N SER A 2 -2.69 24.67 -0.13
CA SER A 2 -2.14 23.74 -1.11
C SER A 2 -3.29 23.08 -1.88
N VAL A 3 -3.20 23.08 -3.21
CA VAL A 3 -4.20 22.46 -4.09
C VAL A 3 -4.15 20.93 -3.87
N PRO A 4 -5.28 20.24 -3.62
CA PRO A 4 -5.34 18.79 -3.62
C PRO A 4 -4.80 18.26 -4.97
N GLY A 5 -3.79 17.40 -4.94
CA GLY A 5 -3.14 16.87 -6.15
C GLY A 5 -1.90 17.65 -6.64
N ALA A 6 -1.45 18.68 -5.94
CA ALA A 6 -0.16 19.30 -6.21
C ALA A 6 0.98 18.55 -5.50
N ASP A 7 1.98 18.11 -6.26
CA ASP A 7 3.17 17.46 -5.70
C ASP A 7 3.94 18.40 -4.76
N ILE A 8 4.17 17.94 -3.53
CA ILE A 8 4.98 18.63 -2.54
C ILE A 8 6.36 17.98 -2.54
N ARG A 9 7.40 18.73 -2.94
CA ARG A 9 8.81 18.29 -2.94
C ARG A 9 9.34 18.07 -1.51
N SER A 10 8.83 17.03 -0.88
CA SER A 10 9.16 16.57 0.47
C SER A 10 8.60 15.15 0.65
N PRO A 11 8.99 14.43 1.71
CA PRO A 11 8.37 13.16 2.07
C PRO A 11 6.88 13.25 2.47
N ARG A 12 6.30 14.45 2.56
CA ARG A 12 4.88 14.65 2.90
C ARG A 12 3.98 13.95 1.88
N ASP A 13 3.09 13.11 2.39
CA ASP A 13 2.01 12.50 1.63
C ASP A 13 0.93 13.56 1.31
N ALA A 14 0.60 13.69 0.03
CA ALA A 14 -0.41 14.61 -0.49
C ALA A 14 -1.61 13.88 -1.11
N GLU A 15 -1.58 12.55 -1.16
CA GLU A 15 -2.60 11.70 -1.79
C GLU A 15 -3.32 10.86 -0.74
N GLY A 16 -2.57 10.20 0.16
CA GLY A 16 -3.11 9.45 1.30
C GLY A 16 -2.75 7.97 1.33
N HIS A 17 -2.40 7.37 0.19
CA HIS A 17 -2.09 5.94 0.06
C HIS A 17 -0.94 5.54 0.99
N GLY A 18 0.14 6.33 1.04
CA GLY A 18 1.28 6.07 1.93
C GLY A 18 0.93 6.16 3.41
N SER A 19 0.12 7.15 3.80
CA SER A 19 -0.37 7.30 5.17
C SER A 19 -1.28 6.14 5.58
N HIS A 20 -2.14 5.67 4.67
CA HIS A 20 -3.03 4.53 4.91
C HIS A 20 -2.25 3.21 5.06
N THR A 21 -1.30 2.92 4.17
CA THR A 21 -0.51 1.67 4.24
C THR A 21 0.44 1.66 5.44
N SER A 22 1.15 2.76 5.71
CA SER A 22 2.07 2.85 6.86
C SER A 22 1.35 2.71 8.21
N SER A 23 0.18 3.33 8.37
CA SER A 23 -0.64 3.18 9.58
C SER A 23 -1.23 1.77 9.73
N THR A 24 -1.49 1.06 8.63
CA THR A 24 -1.91 -0.36 8.66
C THR A 24 -0.79 -1.28 9.15
N VAL A 25 0.48 -0.97 8.84
CA VAL A 25 1.63 -1.76 9.29
C VAL A 25 2.00 -1.46 10.74
N ALA A 26 2.20 -0.18 11.07
CA ALA A 26 2.77 0.24 12.36
C ALA A 26 2.12 1.50 12.95
N GLY A 27 0.86 1.77 12.61
CA GLY A 27 0.10 2.86 13.22
C GLY A 27 -0.07 2.66 14.72
N GLN A 28 0.10 3.75 15.47
CA GLN A 28 -0.21 3.80 16.90
C GLN A 28 -1.71 3.59 17.14
N GLU A 29 -2.04 3.25 18.38
CA GLU A 29 -3.43 3.10 18.78
C GLU A 29 -4.15 4.47 18.75
N VAL A 30 -5.24 4.55 17.99
CA VAL A 30 -6.10 5.72 17.90
C VAL A 30 -7.52 5.32 18.29
N GLN A 31 -7.99 5.84 19.41
CA GLN A 31 -9.35 5.61 19.89
C GLN A 31 -10.37 6.39 19.06
N ASN A 32 -11.59 5.86 18.96
CA ASN A 32 -12.73 6.48 18.26
C ASN A 32 -12.43 6.85 16.79
N ALA A 33 -11.57 6.08 16.13
CA ALA A 33 -11.26 6.25 14.73
C ALA A 33 -12.46 5.83 13.87
N SER A 34 -12.91 6.71 12.98
CA SER A 34 -14.02 6.44 12.06
C SER A 34 -13.93 7.31 10.81
N PHE A 35 -14.64 6.92 9.75
CA PHE A 35 -14.88 7.78 8.60
C PHE A 35 -16.33 8.29 8.65
N TYR A 36 -16.52 9.52 9.17
CA TYR A 36 -17.86 10.07 9.44
C TYR A 36 -18.76 9.13 10.27
N GLY A 37 -18.19 8.47 11.29
CA GLY A 37 -18.90 7.47 12.12
C GLY A 37 -18.93 6.05 11.55
N ILE A 38 -18.50 5.85 10.29
CA ILE A 38 -18.43 4.53 9.68
C ILE A 38 -17.16 3.80 10.16
N GLY A 39 -17.33 2.54 10.55
CA GLY A 39 -16.21 1.69 10.96
C GLY A 39 -15.59 2.07 12.29
N GLU A 40 -16.35 2.76 13.16
CA GLU A 40 -15.89 3.25 14.45
C GLU A 40 -15.25 2.17 15.31
N GLY A 41 -14.12 2.52 15.93
CA GLY A 41 -13.45 1.69 16.91
C GLY A 41 -12.05 2.20 17.19
N ILE A 42 -11.21 1.30 17.66
CA ILE A 42 -9.78 1.56 17.80
C ILE A 42 -9.11 1.26 16.45
N ALA A 43 -8.28 2.15 15.92
CA ALA A 43 -7.41 1.87 14.77
C ALA A 43 -5.97 1.66 15.25
N ARG A 44 -5.27 0.67 14.68
CA ARG A 44 -3.85 0.37 14.99
C ARG A 44 -3.21 -0.43 13.86
N GLY A 45 -1.89 -0.40 13.77
CA GLY A 45 -1.13 -1.25 12.86
C GLY A 45 -0.91 -2.66 13.40
N GLY A 46 -0.35 -3.56 12.59
CA GLY A 46 0.05 -4.90 13.03
C GLY A 46 1.10 -4.87 14.15
N VAL A 47 2.06 -3.94 14.10
CA VAL A 47 3.10 -3.75 15.11
C VAL A 47 3.21 -2.27 15.53
N PRO A 48 2.35 -1.77 16.44
CA PRO A 48 2.32 -0.35 16.81
C PRO A 48 3.65 0.17 17.38
N SER A 49 4.46 -0.69 18.01
CA SER A 49 5.76 -0.30 18.59
C SER A 49 6.90 -0.21 17.56
N ALA A 50 6.68 -0.63 16.31
CA ALA A 50 7.70 -0.56 15.27
C ALA A 50 7.99 0.90 14.85
N ARG A 51 9.19 1.14 14.35
CA ARG A 51 9.57 2.43 13.75
C ARG A 51 9.17 2.43 12.28
N ILE A 52 8.81 3.60 11.77
CA ILE A 52 8.48 3.82 10.35
C ILE A 52 9.56 4.71 9.74
N ALA A 53 10.21 4.22 8.68
CA ALA A 53 11.02 5.03 7.76
C ALA A 53 10.26 5.17 6.44
N VAL A 54 10.08 6.41 5.97
CA VAL A 54 9.26 6.71 4.78
C VAL A 54 10.17 7.09 3.61
N TYR A 55 10.07 6.32 2.52
CA TYR A 55 10.72 6.60 1.26
C TYR A 55 9.65 6.88 0.20
N LYS A 56 9.40 8.17 -0.08
CA LYS A 56 8.35 8.59 -1.02
C LYS A 56 8.88 8.53 -2.45
N VAL A 57 8.35 7.59 -3.23
CA VAL A 57 8.73 7.35 -4.64
C VAL A 57 7.60 7.58 -5.64
N CYS A 58 6.40 7.87 -5.13
CA CYS A 58 5.21 8.10 -5.94
C CYS A 58 4.78 9.56 -5.87
N TRP A 59 4.38 10.06 -7.03
CA TRP A 59 3.95 11.42 -7.29
C TRP A 59 2.63 11.40 -8.05
N SER A 60 2.08 12.58 -8.34
CA SER A 60 0.83 12.72 -9.11
C SER A 60 0.86 12.00 -10.47
N PHE A 61 2.03 11.83 -11.08
CA PHE A 61 2.25 11.17 -12.37
C PHE A 61 2.68 9.69 -12.26
N GLY A 62 2.63 9.11 -11.05
CA GLY A 62 3.00 7.72 -10.79
C GLY A 62 4.31 7.56 -10.03
N CYS A 63 4.85 6.34 -10.03
CA CYS A 63 6.06 5.97 -9.32
C CYS A 63 7.13 5.62 -10.35
N ASN A 64 8.24 6.37 -10.39
CA ASN A 64 9.28 6.17 -11.39
C ASN A 64 10.23 5.05 -10.93
N ASP A 65 10.67 4.20 -11.86
CA ASP A 65 11.62 3.11 -11.59
C ASP A 65 12.92 3.61 -10.94
N VAL A 66 13.41 4.79 -11.35
CA VAL A 66 14.63 5.39 -10.78
C VAL A 66 14.42 5.77 -9.31
N ASP A 67 13.26 6.34 -8.97
CA ASP A 67 12.92 6.72 -7.59
C ASP A 67 12.75 5.48 -6.72
N ILE A 68 12.13 4.43 -7.26
CA ILE A 68 11.97 3.12 -6.58
C ILE A 68 13.34 2.51 -6.27
N LEU A 69 14.24 2.43 -7.25
CA LEU A 69 15.57 1.89 -7.04
C LEU A 69 16.38 2.70 -6.03
N ALA A 70 16.32 4.03 -6.10
CA ALA A 70 16.98 4.90 -5.13
C ALA A 70 16.46 4.67 -3.70
N ALA A 71 15.14 4.54 -3.52
CA ALA A 71 14.56 4.24 -2.22
C ALA A 71 14.95 2.86 -1.67
N PHE A 72 15.06 1.85 -2.53
CA PHE A 72 15.57 0.54 -2.10
C PHE A 72 17.03 0.65 -1.65
N ASP A 73 17.88 1.34 -2.42
CA ASP A 73 19.30 1.53 -2.07
C ASP A 73 19.46 2.22 -0.72
N ASP A 74 18.76 3.36 -0.53
CA ASP A 74 18.77 4.11 0.72
C ASP A 74 18.20 3.29 1.89
N ALA A 75 17.06 2.62 1.72
CA ALA A 75 16.46 1.83 2.79
C ALA A 75 17.34 0.64 3.23
N ILE A 76 18.01 -0.01 2.28
CA ILE A 76 18.97 -1.08 2.57
C ILE A 76 20.17 -0.51 3.33
N ALA A 77 20.71 0.64 2.89
CA ALA A 77 21.85 1.29 3.54
C ALA A 77 21.52 1.80 4.95
N ASP A 78 20.31 2.32 5.15
CA ASP A 78 19.78 2.77 6.44
C ASP A 78 19.52 1.61 7.42
N GLY A 79 19.52 0.36 6.92
CA GLY A 79 19.40 -0.84 7.75
C GLY A 79 17.98 -1.13 8.22
N VAL A 80 16.97 -0.91 7.37
CA VAL A 80 15.59 -1.31 7.69
C VAL A 80 15.47 -2.82 7.87
N ASP A 81 14.58 -3.26 8.77
CA ASP A 81 14.40 -4.70 9.04
C ASP A 81 13.47 -5.40 8.01
N ILE A 82 12.52 -4.66 7.45
CA ILE A 82 11.52 -5.16 6.48
C ILE A 82 11.04 -4.02 5.59
N LEU A 83 10.70 -4.34 4.33
CA LEU A 83 10.15 -3.40 3.37
C LEU A 83 8.68 -3.72 3.07
N SER A 84 7.80 -2.72 3.17
CA SER A 84 6.38 -2.83 2.79
C SER A 84 6.13 -1.99 1.55
N VAL A 85 5.97 -2.64 0.39
CA VAL A 85 5.92 -2.01 -0.93
C VAL A 85 4.57 -2.29 -1.59
N SER A 86 3.58 -1.45 -1.32
CA SER A 86 2.25 -1.53 -1.94
C SER A 86 2.24 -0.91 -3.35
N LEU A 87 3.21 -1.28 -4.18
CA LEU A 87 3.41 -0.79 -5.55
C LEU A 87 3.51 -1.98 -6.52
N GLY A 88 3.36 -1.72 -7.81
CA GLY A 88 3.55 -2.73 -8.85
C GLY A 88 3.14 -2.21 -10.23
N SER A 89 3.62 -2.87 -11.27
CA SER A 89 3.15 -2.64 -12.64
C SER A 89 1.73 -3.18 -12.83
N ASN A 90 1.03 -2.69 -13.85
CA ASN A 90 -0.26 -3.25 -14.27
C ASN A 90 -0.10 -4.59 -15.02
N THR A 91 1.11 -4.89 -15.51
CA THR A 91 1.45 -6.09 -16.27
C THR A 91 2.69 -6.76 -15.69
N ALA A 92 2.80 -8.07 -15.90
CA ALA A 92 4.00 -8.82 -15.55
C ALA A 92 5.19 -8.36 -16.39
N THR A 93 6.21 -7.81 -15.72
CA THR A 93 7.46 -7.36 -16.32
C THR A 93 8.58 -8.36 -16.01
N PRO A 94 9.48 -8.68 -16.96
CA PRO A 94 10.66 -9.51 -16.68
C PRO A 94 11.48 -8.99 -15.49
N TYR A 95 12.06 -9.91 -14.71
CA TYR A 95 12.72 -9.58 -13.43
C TYR A 95 13.83 -8.54 -13.54
N ASP A 96 14.57 -8.54 -14.66
CA ASP A 96 15.68 -7.65 -14.98
C ASP A 96 15.24 -6.27 -15.49
N LYS A 97 13.92 -6.07 -15.64
CA LYS A 97 13.30 -4.83 -16.10
C LYS A 97 12.28 -4.26 -15.11
N ASP A 98 12.13 -4.90 -13.95
CA ASP A 98 11.22 -4.49 -12.90
C ASP A 98 12.04 -3.93 -11.72
N SER A 99 11.85 -2.65 -11.43
CA SER A 99 12.59 -1.93 -10.39
C SER A 99 12.36 -2.51 -8.99
N ILE A 100 11.16 -3.00 -8.69
CA ILE A 100 10.81 -3.61 -7.40
C ILE A 100 11.46 -5.00 -7.31
N SER A 101 11.44 -5.77 -8.38
CA SER A 101 12.15 -7.05 -8.49
C SER A 101 13.65 -6.90 -8.22
N ILE A 102 14.31 -5.95 -8.88
CA ILE A 102 15.74 -5.67 -8.68
C ILE A 102 16.01 -5.19 -7.25
N GLY A 103 15.30 -4.17 -6.77
CA GLY A 103 15.47 -3.63 -5.42
C GLY A 103 15.26 -4.67 -4.33
N SER A 104 14.19 -5.46 -4.42
CA SER A 104 13.88 -6.53 -3.47
C SER A 104 14.88 -7.68 -3.51
N PHE A 105 15.49 -7.97 -4.66
CA PHE A 105 16.57 -8.97 -4.75
C PHE A 105 17.81 -8.53 -3.96
N HIS A 106 18.18 -7.25 -4.08
CA HIS A 106 19.29 -6.67 -3.32
C HIS A 106 18.97 -6.59 -1.82
N ALA A 107 17.73 -6.27 -1.45
CA ALA A 107 17.26 -6.30 -0.06
C ALA A 107 17.34 -7.72 0.54
N MET A 108 16.85 -8.72 -0.20
CA MET A 108 16.89 -10.12 0.23
C MET A 108 18.33 -10.63 0.42
N LYS A 109 19.28 -10.22 -0.43
CA LYS A 109 20.71 -10.51 -0.25
C LYS A 109 21.28 -10.00 1.07
N LYS A 110 20.64 -8.99 1.69
CA LYS A 110 20.99 -8.43 3.00
C LYS A 110 20.10 -8.95 4.13
N GLY A 111 19.20 -9.90 3.84
CA GLY A 111 18.27 -10.46 4.82
C GLY A 111 17.02 -9.61 5.08
N ILE A 112 16.75 -8.61 4.23
CA ILE A 112 15.60 -7.71 4.36
C ILE A 112 14.46 -8.23 3.48
N LEU A 113 13.41 -8.77 4.09
CA LEU A 113 12.23 -9.26 3.36
C LEU A 113 11.44 -8.07 2.78
N THR A 114 10.98 -8.21 1.53
CA THR A 114 10.04 -7.26 0.92
C THR A 114 8.65 -7.89 0.82
N SER A 115 7.64 -7.23 1.37
CA SER A 115 6.22 -7.56 1.21
C SER A 115 5.61 -6.67 0.12
N CYS A 116 5.12 -7.28 -0.94
CA CYS A 116 4.56 -6.58 -2.11
C CYS A 116 3.10 -6.97 -2.37
N ALA A 117 2.29 -6.04 -2.88
CA ALA A 117 0.94 -6.36 -3.32
C ALA A 117 0.94 -7.21 -4.61
N ALA A 118 0.02 -8.15 -4.76
CA ALA A 118 -0.13 -8.93 -6.00
C ALA A 118 -0.59 -8.10 -7.20
N GLY A 119 -1.17 -6.93 -6.96
CA GLY A 119 -1.80 -6.07 -7.95
C GLY A 119 -3.33 -6.20 -7.99
N ASN A 120 -3.98 -5.22 -8.62
CA ASN A 120 -5.45 -5.10 -8.65
C ASN A 120 -6.06 -5.42 -10.03
N SER A 121 -5.28 -6.00 -10.95
CA SER A 121 -5.68 -6.27 -12.35
C SER A 121 -6.45 -7.59 -12.55
N GLY A 122 -6.90 -8.23 -11.46
CA GLY A 122 -7.74 -9.42 -11.53
C GLY A 122 -9.08 -9.16 -12.27
N PRO A 123 -9.92 -10.19 -12.49
CA PRO A 123 -9.85 -11.54 -11.91
C PRO A 123 -9.26 -12.60 -12.85
N TYR A 124 -8.75 -12.22 -14.02
CA TYR A 124 -8.26 -13.18 -15.01
C TYR A 124 -6.91 -13.80 -14.61
N ARG A 125 -6.60 -14.96 -15.20
CA ARG A 125 -5.32 -15.65 -14.98
C ARG A 125 -4.14 -14.77 -15.43
N ARG A 126 -3.00 -14.91 -14.76
CA ARG A 126 -1.73 -14.23 -15.07
C ARG A 126 -1.76 -12.70 -14.94
N MET A 127 -2.53 -12.18 -14.00
CA MET A 127 -2.64 -10.74 -13.70
C MET A 127 -1.83 -10.28 -12.46
N VAL A 128 -1.02 -11.18 -11.86
CA VAL A 128 -0.13 -10.83 -10.74
C VAL A 128 1.09 -10.08 -11.28
N SER A 129 1.43 -8.95 -10.68
CA SER A 129 2.54 -8.09 -11.12
C SER A 129 3.86 -8.38 -10.39
N ASN A 130 3.82 -8.57 -9.07
CA ASN A 130 4.99 -8.88 -8.26
C ASN A 130 5.12 -10.41 -8.07
N TYR A 131 5.69 -11.13 -9.03
CA TYR A 131 5.71 -12.61 -9.04
C TYR A 131 7.09 -13.24 -8.78
N TYR A 132 8.06 -12.45 -8.32
CA TYR A 132 9.44 -12.91 -8.11
C TYR A 132 9.61 -13.73 -6.81
N PRO A 133 10.44 -14.79 -6.81
CA PRO A 133 10.53 -15.75 -5.68
C PRO A 133 11.09 -15.22 -4.36
N TRP A 134 11.77 -14.07 -4.36
CA TRP A 134 12.47 -13.51 -3.19
C TRP A 134 11.65 -12.46 -2.43
N ALA A 135 10.39 -12.24 -2.80
CA ALA A 135 9.49 -11.36 -2.07
C ALA A 135 8.22 -12.09 -1.63
N LEU A 136 7.58 -11.55 -0.61
CA LEU A 136 6.28 -12.00 -0.15
C LEU A 136 5.19 -11.27 -0.94
N THR A 137 4.57 -11.96 -1.90
CA THR A 137 3.47 -11.41 -2.70
C THR A 137 2.12 -11.65 -2.02
N VAL A 138 1.40 -10.58 -1.72
CA VAL A 138 0.17 -10.60 -0.92
C VAL A 138 -1.06 -10.31 -1.78
N ALA A 139 -2.05 -11.21 -1.76
CA ALA A 139 -3.36 -11.03 -2.38
C ALA A 139 -4.36 -10.34 -1.43
N ALA A 140 -5.45 -9.82 -1.98
CA ALA A 140 -6.54 -9.24 -1.20
C ALA A 140 -7.72 -10.21 -1.05
N SER A 141 -8.36 -10.20 0.12
CA SER A 141 -9.59 -10.94 0.41
C SER A 141 -10.52 -10.10 1.30
N THR A 142 -11.76 -10.54 1.46
CA THR A 142 -12.76 -9.86 2.29
C THR A 142 -12.65 -10.27 3.75
N MET A 143 -13.11 -9.40 4.65
CA MET A 143 -13.35 -9.72 6.07
C MET A 143 -14.84 -9.99 6.34
N ASP A 144 -15.17 -10.39 7.56
CA ASP A 144 -16.55 -10.61 8.03
C ASP A 144 -17.38 -9.32 8.06
N ARG A 145 -16.76 -8.20 8.45
CA ARG A 145 -17.39 -6.87 8.45
C ARG A 145 -17.64 -6.40 7.01
N LYS A 146 -18.92 -6.19 6.69
CA LYS A 146 -19.39 -5.63 5.43
C LYS A 146 -20.08 -4.29 5.67
N LEU A 147 -19.61 -3.24 5.03
CA LEU A 147 -20.29 -1.95 5.01
C LEU A 147 -21.41 -2.01 3.95
N VAL A 148 -22.61 -1.60 4.32
CA VAL A 148 -23.78 -1.62 3.43
C VAL A 148 -24.55 -0.31 3.54
N THR A 149 -25.13 0.12 2.43
CA THR A 149 -25.96 1.31 2.31
C THR A 149 -27.40 0.88 2.07
N LYS A 150 -28.32 1.34 2.93
CA LYS A 150 -29.76 1.13 2.74
C LYS A 150 -30.32 2.22 1.84
N VAL A 151 -31.01 1.83 0.78
CA VAL A 151 -31.69 2.72 -0.16
C VAL A 151 -33.18 2.50 -0.03
N VAL A 152 -33.93 3.53 0.35
CA VAL A 152 -35.39 3.49 0.47
C VAL A 152 -35.99 4.25 -0.70
N LEU A 153 -36.81 3.57 -1.51
CA LEU A 153 -37.50 4.15 -2.67
C LEU A 153 -38.78 4.89 -2.24
N GLY A 154 -39.32 5.70 -3.15
CA GLY A 154 -40.55 6.47 -2.90
C GLY A 154 -41.82 5.63 -2.70
N ASP A 155 -41.78 4.35 -3.11
CA ASP A 155 -42.85 3.36 -2.86
C ASP A 155 -42.65 2.57 -1.56
N GLY A 156 -41.61 2.90 -0.77
CA GLY A 156 -41.29 2.26 0.50
C GLY A 156 -40.41 1.01 0.39
N GLN A 157 -40.08 0.53 -0.81
CA GLN A 157 -39.17 -0.61 -0.95
C GLN A 157 -37.76 -0.25 -0.48
N THR A 158 -37.13 -1.15 0.29
CA THR A 158 -35.78 -0.96 0.81
C THR A 158 -34.81 -1.95 0.18
N PHE A 159 -33.73 -1.43 -0.39
CA PHE A 159 -32.62 -2.21 -0.93
C PHE A 159 -31.38 -2.05 -0.05
N VAL A 160 -30.65 -3.14 0.15
CA VAL A 160 -29.35 -3.13 0.82
C VAL A 160 -28.28 -3.31 -0.23
N VAL A 161 -27.48 -2.27 -0.45
CA VAL A 161 -26.41 -2.26 -1.45
C VAL A 161 -25.08 -2.28 -0.71
N SER A 162 -24.10 -3.01 -1.23
CA SER A 162 -22.76 -3.14 -0.66
C SER A 162 -21.70 -3.01 -1.72
#